data_AF-A0A4Y7X963-F1
#
_entry.id   AF-A0A4Y7X963-F1
#
_cell.length_a   1.000
_cell.length_b   1.000
_cell.length_c   1.000
_cell.angle_alpha   90.00
_cell.angle_beta   90.00
_cell.angle_gamma   90.00
#
_symmetry.space_group_name_H-M   'P 1'
#
loop_
_entity.id
_entity.type
_entity.pdbx_description
1 polymer ?
#
loop_
_entity_poly.entity_id
_entity_poly.type
_entity_poly.pdbx_seq_one_letter_code
_entity_poly.pdbx_strand_id
1 'polypeptide(L)' 'MPAKPIELSDQELEVVQEVQLFLGLASVEQTIEFLLRQRLQEKLLQLAGREIQTNPRHSL' A
#
# COMPACT_ATOMS: atom_id res chain seq x y z
N MET A 1 -7.23 17.09 -9.33
CA MET A 1 -6.77 17.50 -7.98
C MET A 1 -5.28 17.77 -8.07
N PRO A 2 -4.73 18.85 -7.50
CA PRO A 2 -3.28 19.04 -7.48
C PRO A 2 -2.67 17.95 -6.60
N ALA A 3 -1.83 17.09 -7.19
CA ALA A 3 -1.07 16.10 -6.45
C ALA A 3 -0.02 16.83 -5.62
N LYS A 4 -0.05 16.65 -4.30
CA LYS A 4 1.00 17.16 -3.42
C LYS A 4 2.26 16.32 -3.69
N PRO A 5 3.43 16.94 -3.93
CA PRO A 5 4.66 16.19 -4.11
C PRO A 5 4.93 15.36 -2.86
N ILE A 6 5.26 14.08 -3.05
CA ILE A 6 5.70 13.20 -1.97
C ILE A 6 7.18 13.49 -1.77
N GLU A 7 7.52 14.09 -0.63
CA GLU A 7 8.91 14.23 -0.22
C GLU A 7 9.31 12.97 0.55
N LEU A 8 10.30 12.26 0.02
CA LEU A 8 10.95 11.14 0.68
C LEU A 8 12.25 11.63 1.30
N SER A 9 12.57 11.13 2.49
CA SER A 9 13.93 11.21 3.02
C SER A 9 14.90 10.40 2.16
N ASP A 10 16.19 10.68 2.28
CA ASP A 10 17.24 9.96 1.52
C ASP A 10 17.18 8.45 1.77
N GLN A 11 16.92 8.04 3.01
CA GLN A 11 16.79 6.63 3.39
C GLN A 11 15.54 5.98 2.78
N GLU A 12 14.41 6.69 2.79
CA GLU A 12 13.18 6.18 2.16
C GLU A 12 13.36 6.04 0.65
N LEU A 13 14.08 6.99 0.02
CA LEU A 13 14.38 6.94 -1.39
C LEU A 13 15.28 5.75 -1.75
N GLU A 14 16.30 5.46 -0.96
CA GLU A 14 17.18 4.30 -1.14
C GLU A 14 16.39 2.98 -1.10
N VAL A 15 15.53 2.82 -0.10
CA VAL A 15 14.65 1.65 0.02
C VAL A 15 13.71 1.52 -1.19
N VAL A 16 13.13 2.63 -1.65
CA VAL A 16 12.24 2.59 -2.82
C VAL A 16 13.01 2.23 -4.10
N GLN A 17 14.26 2.65 -4.24
CA GLN A 17 15.10 2.26 -5.39
C GLN A 17 15.47 0.78 -5.36
N GLU A 18 15.78 0.20 -4.19
CA GLU A 18 15.99 -1.24 -4.07
C GLU A 18 14.76 -2.04 -4.51
N VAL A 19 13.58 -1.61 -4.05
CA VAL A 19 12.30 -2.21 -4.42
C VAL A 19 12.02 -2.02 -5.92
N GLN A 20 12.32 -0.84 -6.48
CA GLN A 20 12.19 -0.58 -7.91
C GLN A 20 13.01 -1.56 -8.73
N LEU A 21 14.29 -1.77 -8.37
CA LEU A 21 15.18 -2.71 -9.05
C LEU A 21 14.68 -4.15 -8.92
N PHE A 22 14.23 -4.54 -7.73
CA PHE A 22 13.69 -5.87 -7.47
C PHE A 22 12.43 -6.17 -8.30
N LEU A 23 11.53 -5.18 -8.42
CA LEU A 23 10.28 -5.32 -9.18
C LEU A 23 10.44 -5.04 -10.68
N GLY A 24 11.59 -4.51 -11.11
CA GLY A 24 11.85 -4.14 -12.51
C GLY A 24 11.00 -2.98 -13.00
N LEU A 25 10.64 -2.03 -12.13
CA LEU A 25 9.76 -0.91 -12.46
C LEU A 25 10.54 0.28 -13.05
N ALA A 26 9.89 1.04 -13.94
CA ALA A 26 10.57 2.05 -14.75
C ALA A 26 10.90 3.34 -13.98
N SER A 27 10.19 3.65 -12.89
CA SER A 27 10.47 4.82 -12.07
C SER A 27 10.13 4.64 -10.60
N VAL A 28 10.65 5.54 -9.77
CA VAL A 28 10.35 5.65 -8.34
C VAL A 28 8.85 5.92 -8.15
N GLU A 29 8.24 6.80 -8.95
CA GLU A 29 6.81 7.13 -8.87
C GLU A 29 5.93 5.90 -9.16
N GLN A 30 6.28 5.13 -10.19
CA GLN A 30 5.57 3.89 -10.50
C GLN A 30 5.69 2.87 -9.37
N THR A 31 6.86 2.81 -8.73
CA THR A 31 7.11 1.94 -7.58
C THR A 31 6.26 2.36 -6.38
N ILE A 32 6.22 3.65 -6.05
CA ILE A 32 5.36 4.17 -4.99
C ILE A 32 3.89 3.89 -5.28
N GLU A 33 3.43 4.12 -6.52
CA GLU A 33 2.04 3.85 -6.89
C GLU A 33 1.69 2.36 -6.75
N PHE A 34 2.58 1.48 -7.20
CA PHE A 34 2.43 0.04 -7.04
C PHE A 34 2.30 -0.36 -5.57
N LEU A 35 3.22 0.11 -4.72
CA LEU A 35 3.25 -0.18 -3.29
C LEU A 35 1.99 0.35 -2.58
N LEU A 36 1.53 1.56 -2.93
CA LEU A 36 0.32 2.14 -2.38
C LEU A 36 -0.93 1.33 -2.75
N ARG A 37 -1.04 0.89 -4.01
CA ARG A 37 -2.15 0.03 -4.47
C ARG A 37 -2.17 -1.29 -3.72
N GLN A 38 -1.01 -1.94 -3.58
CA GLN A 38 -0.89 -3.20 -2.83
C GLN A 38 -1.31 -3.00 -1.37
N ARG A 39 -0.79 -1.96 -0.72
CA ARG A 39 -1.13 -1.63 0.68
C ARG A 39 -2.61 -1.32 0.86
N LEU A 40 -3.22 -0.63 -0.10
CA LEU A 40 -4.65 -0.34 -0.08
C LEU A 40 -5.47 -1.62 -0.19
N GLN A 41 -5.12 -2.51 -1.13
CA GLN A 41 -5.80 -3.80 -1.28
C GLN A 41 -5.71 -4.65 -0.01
N GLU A 42 -4.51 -4.74 0.60
CA GLU A 42 -4.34 -5.43 1.89
C GLU A 42 -5.24 -4.86 2.98
N LYS A 43 -5.30 -3.53 3.11
CA LYS A 43 -6.16 -2.86 4.09
C LYS A 43 -7.64 -3.12 3.83
N LEU A 44 -8.07 -3.05 2.58
CA LEU A 44 -9.46 -3.34 2.19
C LEU A 44 -9.83 -4.80 2.49
N LEU A 45 -8.95 -5.76 2.22
CA LEU A 45 -9.16 -7.16 2.55
C LEU A 45 -9.23 -7.39 4.07
N GLN A 46 -8.37 -6.72 4.84
CA GLN A 46 -8.42 -6.77 6.31
C GLN A 46 -9.72 -6.18 6.85
N LEU A 47 -10.19 -5.05 6.29
CA LEU A 47 -11.45 -4.44 6.65
C LEU A 47 -12.63 -5.34 6.30
N ALA A 48 -12.70 -5.87 5.08
CA ALA A 48 -13.75 -6.81 4.67
C ALA A 48 -13.75 -8.07 5.56
N GLY A 49 -12.57 -8.61 5.89
CA GLY A 49 -12.45 -9.73 6.81
C GLY A 49 -12.93 -9.42 8.23
N ARG A 50 -12.69 -8.20 8.72
CA ARG A 50 -13.23 -7.72 10.02
C ARG A 50 -14.73 -7.47 9.95
N GLU A 51 -15.23 -6.84 8.89
CA GLU A 51 -16.66 -6.59 8.68
C GLU A 51 -17.46 -7.91 8.58
N ILE A 52 -16.91 -8.92 7.91
CA ILE A 52 -17.50 -10.27 7.82
C ILE A 52 -17.48 -10.97 9.19
N GLN A 53 -16.45 -10.75 10.01
CA GLN A 53 -16.33 -11.31 11.37
C GLN A 53 -17.18 -10.57 12.41
N THR A 54 -17.61 -9.32 12.15
CA THR A 54 -18.47 -8.54 13.07
C THR A 54 -19.93 -8.97 13.08
N ASN A 55 -20.23 -10.24 12.80
CA ASN A 55 -21.53 -10.82 13.10
C ASN A 55 -21.42 -11.68 14.37
N PRO A 56 -21.61 -11.11 15.57
CA PRO A 56 -21.82 -11.90 16.77
C PRO A 56 -23.22 -12.51 16.65
N ARG A 57 -23.34 -13.61 15.90
CA ARG A 57 -24.31 -14.63 16.25
C ARG A 57 -23.87 -15.24 17.58
N HIS A 58 -24.14 -14.52 18.66
CA HIS A 58 -24.84 -15.12 19.80
C HIS A 58 -26.25 -15.37 19.23
N SER A 59 -26.65 -16.56 18.77
CA SER A 59 -26.53 -17.89 19.36
C SER A 59 -27.08 -17.91 20.78
N LEU A 60 -28.40 -18.10 20.83
CA LEU A 60 -29.24 -18.55 21.96
C LEU A 60 -29.58 -17.50 23.03
#